data_AF-A0A7S0E8B5-F1
#
_entry.id   AF-A0A7S0E8B5-F1
#
_cell.length_a   1.000
_cell.length_b   1.000
_cell.length_c   1.000
_cell.angle_alpha   90.00
_cell.angle_beta   90.00
_cell.angle_gamma   90.00
#
_symmetry.space_group_name_H-M   'P 1'
#
loop_
_entity.id
_entity.type
_entity.pdbx_description
1 polymer ?
#
loop_
_entity_poly.entity_id
_entity_poly.type
_entity_poly.pdbx_seq_one_letter_code
_entity_poly.pdbx_strand_id
1 'polypeptide(L)'
;VFAQKISEEPQQVLHYLHGSSACSMQGDYEGAAWFLIEGLKALREEQISSGFLFSLGVLLLRTGNFSVGQEMFHQGLYKLMTSSRDCSDAARILEMMGLMLEEEARLEQAARSYSLAHRCIWKANQKPFRLHRISLLVRRNRLQEAENLFSLIVHRTQNSQLHLHHPSRRHSWRFGDDYGCPECLHAYMKVWNNSLQDVISNSTAFHVRNQSSSKRSAAVLFDRIMTLQNPRDCQSAKVVVMRMQHDEMGFAASFHMVVVALSFALQVNRTLVMEENDSWWLVDENSCKQRSFLCYFKPIGNCRQRNIDLTAKDYEMNETVPLAAVLREERRAIVLDWKAQQKLLLHHQVRHHIPEEFKDKGLLWYRSCLARFLFQPNEFVQARIGHQMSLLKQIASASQGENVLAIHIRRGDKFTESPTISDDVYLTIMRGLHEKMKIHAMILESDDPVVYAKAVGWSKTFNINLMRADLYNISHLGANSKFSLQTHQVFHLFFTWQQTHFNHYRSMLQIMQSPQFSSLLVLPLATCFSDHSPLTSSDLHTKLHFHRRRSDRRLVH
;
A
#
# COMPACT_ATOMS: atom_id res chain seq x y z
N VAL A 1 4.61 -11.44 39.40
CA VAL A 1 5.51 -11.24 38.22
C VAL A 1 4.73 -11.10 36.92
N PHE A 2 3.97 -12.09 36.45
CA PHE A 2 3.22 -11.96 35.18
C PHE A 2 2.12 -10.87 35.22
N ALA A 3 1.28 -10.85 36.27
CA ALA A 3 0.29 -9.77 36.46
C ALA A 3 0.95 -8.38 36.57
N GLN A 4 2.11 -8.30 37.22
CA GLN A 4 2.91 -7.07 37.30
C GLN A 4 3.39 -6.63 35.90
N LYS A 5 3.82 -7.59 35.06
CA LYS A 5 4.26 -7.32 33.68
C LYS A 5 3.11 -6.94 32.73
N ILE A 6 1.90 -7.47 32.96
CA ILE A 6 0.67 -7.00 32.28
C ILE A 6 0.36 -5.55 32.68
N SER A 7 0.53 -5.20 33.95
CA SER A 7 0.30 -3.83 34.44
C SER A 7 1.34 -2.84 33.90
N GLU A 8 2.60 -3.25 33.74
CA GLU A 8 3.70 -2.38 33.32
C GLU A 8 3.78 -2.26 31.79
N GLU A 9 3.56 -3.35 31.04
CA GLU A 9 3.83 -3.42 29.59
C GLU A 9 2.75 -4.21 28.79
N PRO A 10 1.46 -3.82 28.85
CA PRO A 10 0.36 -4.62 28.30
C PRO A 10 0.46 -4.90 26.79
N GLN A 11 1.05 -3.99 26.01
CA GLN A 11 1.22 -4.18 24.56
C GLN A 11 2.33 -5.18 24.22
N GLN A 12 3.40 -5.27 25.02
CA GLN A 12 4.48 -6.23 24.78
C GLN A 12 4.02 -7.66 25.06
N VAL A 13 3.18 -7.87 26.07
CA VAL A 13 2.59 -9.18 26.38
C VAL A 13 1.70 -9.67 25.22
N LEU A 14 0.86 -8.78 24.66
CA LEU A 14 0.03 -9.09 23.49
C LEU A 14 0.87 -9.36 22.24
N HIS A 15 1.91 -8.56 22.00
CA HIS A 15 2.82 -8.76 20.87
C HIS A 15 3.58 -10.10 20.97
N TYR A 16 3.97 -10.51 22.18
CA TYR A 16 4.62 -11.81 22.42
C TYR A 16 3.68 -12.99 22.10
N LEU A 17 2.39 -12.87 22.44
CA LEU A 17 1.39 -13.87 22.11
C LEU A 17 1.05 -13.92 20.61
N HIS A 18 1.14 -12.78 19.91
CA HIS A 18 0.92 -12.73 18.46
C HIS A 18 2.14 -13.16 17.62
N GLY A 19 3.36 -13.00 18.15
CA GLY A 19 4.62 -13.23 17.42
C GLY A 19 5.30 -14.59 17.66
N SER A 20 4.85 -15.39 18.62
CA SER A 20 5.45 -16.69 18.91
C SER A 20 5.02 -17.74 17.87
N SER A 21 5.95 -18.13 16.99
CA SER A 21 5.80 -19.25 16.04
C SER A 21 5.68 -20.63 16.70
N ALA A 22 5.68 -20.70 18.05
CA ALA A 22 5.53 -21.95 18.79
C ALA A 22 4.06 -22.38 18.98
N CYS A 23 3.08 -21.48 18.82
CA CYS A 23 1.65 -21.77 19.08
C CYS A 23 0.89 -22.14 17.80
N SER A 24 1.25 -23.27 17.18
CA SER A 24 0.60 -23.77 15.95
C SER A 24 -0.40 -24.92 16.15
N MET A 25 -0.77 -25.24 17.40
CA MET A 25 -1.88 -26.16 17.68
C MET A 25 -3.01 -25.46 18.43
N GLN A 26 -4.23 -25.76 18.03
CA GLN A 26 -5.49 -25.14 18.48
C GLN A 26 -5.71 -25.17 20.00
N GLY A 27 -4.99 -26.03 20.75
CA GLY A 27 -5.06 -26.13 22.21
C GLY A 27 -4.31 -25.04 23.01
N ASP A 28 -3.32 -24.35 22.42
CA ASP A 28 -2.51 -23.37 23.16
C ASP A 28 -3.22 -22.01 23.36
N TYR A 29 -4.16 -21.67 22.48
CA TYR A 29 -4.91 -20.41 22.59
C TYR A 29 -5.89 -20.40 23.75
N GLU A 30 -6.47 -21.56 24.10
CA GLU A 30 -7.33 -21.69 25.29
C GLU A 30 -6.52 -21.54 26.58
N GLY A 31 -5.31 -22.11 26.62
CA GLY A 31 -4.37 -21.93 27.74
C GLY A 31 -3.97 -20.46 27.92
N ALA A 32 -3.56 -19.80 26.84
CA ALA A 32 -3.19 -18.38 26.88
C ALA A 32 -4.37 -17.47 27.30
N ALA A 33 -5.57 -17.75 26.79
CA ALA A 33 -6.79 -17.05 27.20
C ALA A 33 -7.10 -17.24 28.69
N TRP A 34 -7.00 -18.47 29.20
CA TRP A 34 -7.21 -18.78 30.62
C TRP A 34 -6.21 -18.06 31.52
N PHE A 35 -4.91 -18.08 31.16
CA PHE A 35 -3.87 -17.38 31.90
C PHE A 35 -4.07 -15.86 31.94
N LEU A 36 -4.55 -15.26 30.86
CA LEU A 36 -4.88 -13.82 30.82
C LEU A 36 -6.08 -13.49 31.70
N ILE A 37 -7.11 -14.35 31.73
CA ILE A 37 -8.29 -14.17 32.59
C ILE A 37 -7.92 -14.26 34.07
N GLU A 38 -7.11 -15.24 34.47
CA GLU A 38 -6.64 -15.35 35.86
C GLU A 38 -5.69 -14.20 36.24
N GLY A 39 -4.84 -13.76 35.31
CA GLY A 39 -4.00 -12.57 35.50
C GLY A 39 -4.82 -11.29 35.71
N LEU A 40 -5.95 -11.15 35.03
CA LEU A 40 -6.89 -10.04 35.20
C LEU A 40 -7.53 -10.01 36.59
N LYS A 41 -7.90 -11.16 37.15
CA LYS A 41 -8.47 -11.25 38.51
C LYS A 41 -7.52 -10.75 39.59
N ALA A 42 -6.21 -10.78 39.32
CA ALA A 42 -5.18 -10.30 40.24
C ALA A 42 -4.90 -8.80 40.14
N LEU A 43 -5.43 -8.11 39.11
CA LEU A 43 -5.25 -6.67 38.92
C LEU A 43 -6.42 -5.89 39.52
N ARG A 44 -6.14 -4.69 40.07
CA ARG A 44 -7.23 -3.78 40.45
C ARG A 44 -7.89 -3.24 39.19
N GLU A 45 -9.22 -3.12 39.20
CA GLU A 45 -10.02 -2.68 38.04
C GLU A 45 -9.52 -1.35 37.43
N GLU A 46 -9.02 -0.44 38.28
CA GLU A 46 -8.46 0.85 37.87
C GLU A 46 -7.20 0.72 37.00
N GLN A 47 -6.40 -0.34 37.16
CA GLN A 47 -5.11 -0.53 36.49
C GLN A 47 -5.22 -1.09 35.05
N ILE A 48 -6.38 -1.62 34.67
CA ILE A 48 -6.54 -2.29 33.37
C ILE A 48 -6.97 -1.28 32.29
N SER A 49 -6.14 -0.98 31.29
CA SER A 49 -6.53 -0.02 30.24
C SER A 49 -7.70 -0.54 29.37
N SER A 50 -8.50 0.38 28.81
CA SER A 50 -9.57 0.02 27.87
C SER A 50 -9.00 -0.68 26.62
N GLY A 51 -7.84 -0.25 26.13
CA GLY A 51 -7.14 -0.88 25.00
C GLY A 51 -6.77 -2.35 25.26
N PHE A 52 -6.34 -2.67 26.49
CA PHE A 52 -6.07 -4.06 26.89
C PHE A 52 -7.36 -4.91 26.89
N LEU A 53 -8.44 -4.40 27.47
CA LEU A 53 -9.74 -5.07 27.50
C LEU A 53 -10.29 -5.35 26.10
N PHE A 54 -10.16 -4.42 25.16
CA PHE A 54 -10.55 -4.64 23.76
C PHE A 54 -9.68 -5.71 23.08
N SER A 55 -8.37 -5.65 23.29
CA SER A 55 -7.44 -6.61 22.67
C SER A 55 -7.68 -8.03 23.18
N LEU A 56 -7.91 -8.19 24.49
CA LEU A 56 -8.29 -9.46 25.09
C LEU A 56 -9.67 -9.92 24.62
N GLY A 57 -10.63 -9.00 24.50
CA GLY A 57 -11.96 -9.28 23.94
C GLY A 57 -11.88 -9.88 22.54
N VAL A 58 -11.08 -9.28 21.64
CA VAL A 58 -10.86 -9.82 20.28
C VAL A 58 -10.25 -11.22 20.33
N LEU A 59 -9.24 -11.43 21.17
CA LEU A 59 -8.60 -12.73 21.33
C LEU A 59 -9.61 -13.79 21.77
N LEU A 60 -10.40 -13.50 22.80
CA LEU A 60 -11.40 -14.42 23.35
C LEU A 60 -12.54 -14.72 22.38
N LEU A 61 -12.96 -13.73 21.58
CA LEU A 61 -13.93 -13.97 20.51
C LEU A 61 -13.36 -14.91 19.44
N ARG A 62 -12.09 -14.75 19.07
CA ARG A 62 -11.42 -15.61 18.08
C ARG A 62 -11.20 -17.04 18.55
N THR A 63 -11.09 -17.26 19.87
CA THR A 63 -10.94 -18.59 20.45
C THR A 63 -12.27 -19.28 20.77
N GLY A 64 -13.41 -18.67 20.41
CA GLY A 64 -14.73 -19.23 20.66
C GLY A 64 -15.26 -18.99 22.09
N ASN A 65 -14.53 -18.25 22.94
CA ASN A 65 -14.99 -17.89 24.28
C ASN A 65 -15.83 -16.60 24.27
N PHE A 66 -16.96 -16.66 23.58
CA PHE A 66 -17.75 -15.49 23.21
C PHE A 66 -18.32 -14.70 24.39
N SER A 67 -18.80 -15.40 25.43
CA SER A 67 -19.40 -14.75 26.59
C SER A 67 -18.39 -13.86 27.31
N VAL A 68 -17.18 -14.40 27.55
CA VAL A 68 -16.11 -13.67 28.24
C VAL A 68 -15.52 -12.60 27.33
N GLY A 69 -15.34 -12.88 26.04
CA GLY A 69 -14.88 -11.87 25.08
C GLY A 69 -15.82 -10.66 25.00
N GLN A 70 -17.14 -10.91 24.97
CA GLN A 70 -18.16 -9.86 24.99
C GLN A 70 -18.14 -9.04 26.28
N GLU A 71 -17.96 -9.69 27.43
CA GLU A 71 -17.83 -9.01 28.72
C GLU A 71 -16.58 -8.11 28.78
N MET A 72 -15.43 -8.59 28.28
CA MET A 72 -14.22 -7.77 28.18
C MET A 72 -14.42 -6.54 27.29
N PHE A 73 -15.14 -6.70 26.17
CA PHE A 73 -15.52 -5.57 25.32
C PHE A 73 -16.43 -4.57 26.04
N HIS A 74 -17.42 -5.04 26.80
CA HIS A 74 -18.32 -4.18 27.56
C HIS A 74 -17.57 -3.41 28.65
N GLN A 75 -16.65 -4.05 29.38
CA GLN A 75 -15.81 -3.38 30.38
C GLN A 75 -14.87 -2.36 29.75
N GLY A 76 -14.23 -2.71 28.61
CA GLY A 76 -13.39 -1.79 27.85
C GLY A 76 -14.16 -0.58 27.37
N LEU A 77 -15.40 -0.78 26.90
CA LEU A 77 -16.30 0.28 26.46
C LEU A 77 -16.75 1.17 27.62
N TYR A 78 -17.15 0.58 28.75
CA TYR A 78 -17.52 1.32 29.95
C TYR A 78 -16.36 2.23 30.39
N LYS A 79 -15.15 1.67 30.44
CA LYS A 79 -13.94 2.42 30.81
C LYS A 79 -13.59 3.50 29.79
N LEU A 80 -13.76 3.24 28.49
CA LEU A 80 -13.54 4.23 27.44
C LEU A 80 -14.56 5.39 27.54
N MET A 81 -15.84 5.08 27.78
CA MET A 81 -16.90 6.08 27.91
C MET A 81 -16.80 6.92 29.18
N THR A 82 -16.23 6.38 30.26
CA THR A 82 -16.01 7.13 31.51
C THR A 82 -14.72 7.95 31.50
N SER A 83 -13.70 7.53 30.73
CA SER A 83 -12.41 8.23 30.64
C SER A 83 -12.29 9.20 29.46
N SER A 84 -13.03 8.99 28.37
CA SER A 84 -12.98 9.85 27.17
C SER A 84 -14.19 10.76 27.06
N ARG A 85 -13.95 12.07 26.85
CA ARG A 85 -15.01 13.01 26.42
C ARG A 85 -15.41 12.83 24.96
N ASP A 86 -14.62 12.10 24.16
CA ASP A 86 -14.88 11.83 22.75
C ASP A 86 -15.40 10.39 22.56
N CYS A 87 -16.58 10.30 21.95
CA CYS A 87 -17.32 9.07 21.69
C CYS A 87 -16.93 8.39 20.36
N SER A 88 -15.99 8.98 19.58
CA SER A 88 -15.60 8.46 18.26
C SER A 88 -15.04 7.04 18.31
N ASP A 89 -14.15 6.76 19.25
CA ASP A 89 -13.46 5.47 19.33
C ASP A 89 -14.41 4.38 19.85
N ALA A 90 -15.26 4.72 20.81
CA ALA A 90 -16.31 3.83 21.31
C ALA A 90 -17.28 3.43 20.19
N ALA A 91 -17.67 4.37 19.33
CA ALA A 91 -18.56 4.11 18.21
C ALA A 91 -17.95 3.13 17.20
N ARG A 92 -16.67 3.33 16.83
CA ARG A 92 -15.96 2.47 15.88
C ARG A 92 -15.80 1.05 16.42
N ILE A 93 -15.50 0.92 17.71
CA ILE A 93 -15.35 -0.38 18.37
C ILE A 93 -16.68 -1.13 18.43
N LEU A 94 -17.78 -0.44 18.77
CA LEU A 94 -19.13 -1.01 18.76
C LEU A 94 -19.57 -1.44 17.35
N GLU A 95 -19.14 -0.73 16.31
CA GLU A 95 -19.41 -1.10 14.93
C GLU A 95 -18.66 -2.38 14.52
N MET A 96 -17.37 -2.48 14.86
CA MET A 96 -16.58 -3.71 14.64
C MET A 96 -17.19 -4.91 15.38
N MET A 97 -17.60 -4.72 16.63
CA MET A 97 -18.28 -5.77 17.40
C MET A 97 -19.62 -6.17 16.76
N GLY A 98 -20.36 -5.20 16.22
CA GLY A 98 -21.59 -5.47 15.46
C GLY A 98 -21.33 -6.37 14.26
N LEU A 99 -20.29 -6.09 13.48
CA LEU A 99 -19.93 -6.89 12.30
C LEU A 99 -19.51 -8.32 12.68
N MET A 100 -18.69 -8.48 13.72
CA MET A 100 -18.30 -9.81 14.21
C MET A 100 -19.51 -10.62 14.70
N LEU A 101 -20.47 -9.98 15.37
CA LEU A 101 -21.70 -10.63 15.82
C LEU A 101 -22.63 -10.98 14.65
N GLU A 102 -22.60 -10.24 13.54
CA GLU A 102 -23.32 -10.61 12.31
C GLU A 102 -22.75 -11.86 11.65
N GLU A 103 -21.42 -11.96 11.55
CA GLU A 103 -20.73 -13.12 10.96
C GLU A 103 -21.08 -14.42 11.70
N GLU A 104 -21.33 -14.33 13.01
CA GLU A 104 -21.74 -15.45 13.87
C GLU A 104 -23.27 -15.65 13.95
N ALA A 105 -24.05 -15.00 13.09
CA ALA A 105 -25.53 -15.04 13.08
C ALA A 105 -26.20 -14.59 14.42
N ARG A 106 -25.50 -13.79 15.23
CA ARG A 106 -25.95 -13.25 16.53
C ARG A 106 -26.63 -11.89 16.36
N LEU A 107 -27.68 -11.86 15.54
CA LEU A 107 -28.27 -10.63 14.98
C LEU A 107 -28.83 -9.65 16.03
N GLU A 108 -29.39 -10.14 17.14
CA GLU A 108 -29.93 -9.26 18.19
C GLU A 108 -28.81 -8.52 18.95
N GLN A 109 -27.70 -9.20 19.23
CA GLN A 109 -26.55 -8.59 19.90
C GLN A 109 -25.82 -7.63 18.95
N ALA A 110 -25.70 -7.98 17.66
CA ALA A 110 -25.21 -7.08 16.64
C ALA A 110 -26.04 -5.79 16.59
N ALA A 111 -27.38 -5.91 16.57
CA ALA A 111 -28.30 -4.76 16.58
C ALA A 111 -28.13 -3.87 17.82
N ARG A 112 -27.93 -4.47 19.00
CA ARG A 112 -27.64 -3.72 20.24
C ARG A 112 -26.30 -2.97 20.15
N SER A 113 -25.27 -3.61 19.58
CA SER A 113 -23.97 -2.99 19.36
C SER A 113 -24.05 -1.78 18.43
N TYR A 114 -24.72 -1.93 17.28
CA TYR A 114 -24.96 -0.81 16.36
C TYR A 114 -25.79 0.32 16.97
N SER A 115 -26.79 -0.03 17.80
CA SER A 115 -27.61 0.97 18.51
C SER A 115 -26.79 1.78 19.52
N LEU A 116 -25.85 1.14 20.22
CA LEU A 116 -24.90 1.82 21.10
C LEU A 116 -23.93 2.70 20.29
N ALA A 117 -23.39 2.20 19.18
CA ALA A 117 -22.51 2.97 18.29
C ALA A 117 -23.22 4.25 17.82
N HIS A 118 -24.47 4.11 17.39
CA HIS A 118 -25.31 5.21 16.95
C HIS A 118 -25.56 6.24 18.06
N ARG A 119 -25.72 5.82 19.33
CA ARG A 119 -25.86 6.74 20.47
C ARG A 119 -24.59 7.53 20.75
N CYS A 120 -23.42 6.90 20.65
CA CYS A 120 -22.12 7.57 20.73
C CYS A 120 -21.94 8.59 19.60
N ILE A 121 -22.30 8.23 18.37
CA ILE A 121 -22.22 9.08 17.18
C ILE A 121 -23.19 10.27 17.26
N TRP A 122 -24.41 10.04 17.74
CA TRP A 122 -25.42 11.09 17.87
C TRP A 122 -24.95 12.20 18.81
N LYS A 123 -24.31 11.84 19.92
CA LYS A 123 -23.70 12.81 20.84
C LYS A 123 -22.53 13.58 20.21
N ALA A 124 -21.83 13.00 19.22
CA ALA A 124 -20.67 13.59 18.55
C ALA A 124 -21.00 14.40 17.27
N ASN A 125 -22.26 14.47 16.86
CA ASN A 125 -22.77 15.24 15.70
C ASN A 125 -22.02 15.00 14.36
N GLN A 126 -21.59 13.77 14.08
CA GLN A 126 -20.82 13.45 12.86
C GLN A 126 -21.71 12.98 11.68
N LYS A 127 -21.60 13.65 10.52
CA LYS A 127 -22.36 13.39 9.28
C LYS A 127 -22.02 12.08 8.52
N PRO A 128 -20.76 11.58 8.45
CA PRO A 128 -20.40 10.42 7.62
C PRO A 128 -21.17 9.13 7.96
N PHE A 129 -21.59 8.98 9.22
CA PHE A 129 -22.15 7.73 9.74
C PHE A 129 -23.62 7.47 9.39
N ARG A 130 -24.37 8.50 8.98
CA ARG A 130 -25.78 8.32 8.58
C ARG A 130 -25.89 7.55 7.25
N LEU A 131 -24.86 7.64 6.41
CA LEU A 131 -24.77 6.96 5.11
C LEU A 131 -24.41 5.47 5.25
N HIS A 132 -23.64 5.09 6.28
CA HIS A 132 -23.30 3.69 6.55
C HIS A 132 -24.53 2.85 6.97
N ARG A 133 -25.41 3.41 7.80
CA ARG A 133 -26.68 2.74 8.19
C ARG A 133 -27.61 2.48 7.01
N ILE A 134 -27.62 3.39 6.02
CA ILE A 134 -28.39 3.20 4.78
C ILE A 134 -27.81 2.03 3.98
N SER A 135 -26.48 1.95 3.85
CA SER A 135 -25.80 0.81 3.21
C SER A 135 -26.13 -0.53 3.89
N LEU A 136 -26.15 -0.58 5.22
CA LEU A 136 -26.55 -1.78 5.98
C LEU A 136 -28.02 -2.16 5.77
N LEU A 137 -28.93 -1.18 5.74
CA LEU A 137 -30.36 -1.44 5.47
C LEU A 137 -30.58 -1.97 4.04
N VAL A 138 -29.84 -1.44 3.06
CA VAL A 138 -29.85 -1.93 1.68
C VAL A 138 -29.35 -3.37 1.59
N ARG A 139 -28.22 -3.69 2.24
CA ARG A 139 -27.68 -5.07 2.28
C ARG A 139 -28.64 -6.09 2.89
N ARG A 140 -29.52 -5.66 3.78
CA ARG A 140 -30.54 -6.50 4.43
C ARG A 140 -31.88 -6.53 3.69
N ASN A 141 -31.94 -6.01 2.46
CA ASN A 141 -33.15 -5.85 1.66
C ASN A 141 -34.27 -5.06 2.38
N ARG A 142 -33.91 -4.18 3.33
CA ARG A 142 -34.86 -3.30 4.05
C ARG A 142 -34.93 -1.95 3.33
N LEU A 143 -35.26 -2.00 2.04
CA LEU A 143 -35.13 -0.87 1.12
C LEU A 143 -36.00 0.33 1.55
N GLN A 144 -37.22 0.08 2.05
CA GLN A 144 -38.11 1.15 2.51
C GLN A 144 -37.52 1.94 3.70
N GLU A 145 -36.84 1.26 4.62
CA GLU A 145 -36.21 1.93 5.77
C GLU A 145 -34.94 2.69 5.38
N ALA A 146 -34.18 2.13 4.43
CA ALA A 146 -33.04 2.81 3.83
C ALA A 146 -33.47 4.11 3.14
N GLU A 147 -34.55 4.04 2.37
CA GLU A 147 -35.16 5.17 1.65
C GLU A 147 -35.73 6.22 2.60
N ASN A 148 -36.45 5.81 3.64
CA ASN A 148 -36.97 6.72 4.66
C ASN A 148 -35.84 7.45 5.39
N LEU A 149 -34.77 6.73 5.74
CA LEU A 149 -33.61 7.31 6.39
C LEU A 149 -32.84 8.26 5.46
N PHE A 150 -32.69 7.90 4.18
CA PHE A 150 -32.08 8.75 3.16
C PHE A 150 -32.87 10.04 2.94
N SER A 151 -34.18 9.93 2.79
CA SER A 151 -35.10 11.07 2.61
C SER A 151 -35.02 12.02 3.80
N LEU A 152 -34.93 11.50 5.02
CA LEU A 152 -34.80 12.31 6.24
C LEU A 152 -33.47 13.09 6.31
N ILE A 153 -32.39 12.55 5.73
CA ILE A 153 -31.10 13.23 5.60
C ILE A 153 -31.19 14.34 4.54
N VAL A 154 -31.72 14.02 3.35
CA VAL A 154 -31.85 14.96 2.24
C VAL A 154 -32.73 16.15 2.62
N HIS A 155 -33.89 15.90 3.22
CA HIS A 155 -34.85 16.95 3.55
C HIS A 155 -34.35 17.90 4.65
N ARG A 156 -33.58 17.39 5.63
CA ARG A 156 -32.91 18.23 6.63
C ARG A 156 -31.76 19.06 6.06
N THR A 157 -31.07 18.55 5.04
CA THR A 157 -29.97 19.28 4.38
C THR A 157 -30.50 20.44 3.54
N GLN A 158 -31.71 20.30 3.01
CA GLN A 158 -32.41 21.35 2.27
C GLN A 158 -33.06 22.41 3.20
N ASN A 159 -33.52 22.03 4.39
CA ASN A 159 -34.15 22.96 5.34
C ASN A 159 -33.15 23.71 6.23
N SER A 160 -31.87 23.36 6.22
CA SER A 160 -30.81 24.19 6.83
C SER A 160 -30.41 25.32 5.88
N GLN A 161 -31.22 26.38 5.81
CA GLN A 161 -30.75 27.70 5.38
C GLN A 161 -29.74 28.20 6.42
N LEU A 162 -28.48 27.81 6.25
CA LEU A 162 -27.35 28.39 6.96
C LEU A 162 -26.73 29.44 6.05
N HIS A 163 -26.85 30.70 6.48
CA HIS A 163 -26.09 31.82 5.98
C HIS A 163 -24.63 31.42 5.70
N LEU A 164 -24.17 31.79 4.50
CA LEU A 164 -22.78 31.71 4.07
C LEU A 164 -21.90 32.54 5.01
N HIS A 165 -21.43 31.93 6.10
CA HIS A 165 -20.30 32.42 6.87
C HIS A 165 -19.04 31.61 6.52
N HIS A 166 -18.05 32.35 6.02
CA HIS A 166 -16.60 32.11 5.96
C HIS A 166 -16.06 30.67 6.16
N PRO A 167 -15.23 30.16 5.23
CA PRO A 167 -14.57 28.86 5.40
C PRO A 167 -13.30 29.03 6.24
N SER A 168 -13.44 28.97 7.57
CA SER A 168 -12.31 28.91 8.49
C SER A 168 -12.52 27.87 9.59
N ARG A 169 -12.82 26.62 9.22
CA ARG A 169 -12.55 25.46 10.09
C ARG A 169 -12.04 24.28 9.27
N ARG A 170 -10.77 23.94 9.54
CA ARG A 170 -10.01 22.82 9.02
C ARG A 170 -10.62 21.52 9.55
N HIS A 171 -11.10 20.66 8.66
CA HIS A 171 -11.08 19.23 8.89
C HIS A 171 -9.98 18.64 8.00
N SER A 172 -9.13 17.80 8.60
CA SER A 172 -8.05 17.11 7.91
C SER A 172 -8.63 16.19 6.84
N TRP A 173 -8.22 16.43 5.59
CA TRP A 173 -8.59 15.65 4.43
C TRP A 173 -7.92 14.28 4.51
N ARG A 174 -8.69 13.20 4.33
CA ARG A 174 -8.15 11.83 4.26
C ARG A 174 -8.21 11.32 2.82
N PHE A 175 -7.17 10.58 2.44
CA PHE A 175 -7.04 9.93 1.15
C PHE A 175 -8.07 8.80 1.04
N GLY A 176 -9.01 8.86 0.09
CA GLY A 176 -10.01 7.80 -0.16
C GLY A 176 -11.41 8.28 -0.52
N ASP A 177 -11.82 9.47 -0.07
CA ASP A 177 -13.22 9.93 -0.19
C ASP A 177 -13.67 10.21 -1.64
N ASP A 178 -12.76 10.59 -2.54
CA ASP A 178 -13.11 10.98 -3.92
C ASP A 178 -13.45 9.79 -4.85
N TYR A 179 -13.01 8.57 -4.52
CA TYR A 179 -13.28 7.37 -5.32
C TYR A 179 -14.42 6.51 -4.75
N GLY A 180 -14.91 6.85 -3.55
CA GLY A 180 -15.93 6.09 -2.84
C GLY A 180 -17.32 6.74 -2.83
N CYS A 181 -17.51 7.96 -3.35
CA CYS A 181 -18.84 8.55 -3.33
C CYS A 181 -19.78 7.83 -4.34
N PRO A 182 -21.02 7.50 -3.93
CA PRO A 182 -22.00 6.84 -4.80
C PRO A 182 -22.23 7.57 -6.12
N GLU A 183 -22.09 8.90 -6.15
CA GLU A 183 -22.18 9.71 -7.36
C GLU A 183 -21.05 9.41 -8.34
N CYS A 184 -19.80 9.23 -7.87
CA CYS A 184 -18.67 8.83 -8.69
C CYS A 184 -18.81 7.39 -9.18
N LEU A 185 -19.26 6.46 -8.33
CA LEU A 185 -19.51 5.07 -8.73
C LEU A 185 -20.66 4.96 -9.74
N HIS A 186 -21.75 5.71 -9.53
CA HIS A 186 -22.88 5.76 -10.45
C HIS A 186 -22.51 6.45 -11.77
N ALA A 187 -21.74 7.55 -11.73
CA ALA A 187 -21.21 8.19 -12.93
C ALA A 187 -20.26 7.25 -13.68
N TYR A 188 -19.39 6.53 -12.96
CA TYR A 188 -18.51 5.52 -13.53
C TYR A 188 -19.31 4.38 -14.19
N MET A 189 -20.31 3.83 -13.51
CA MET A 189 -21.19 2.79 -14.06
C MET A 189 -22.03 3.27 -15.24
N LYS A 190 -22.47 4.53 -15.24
CA LYS A 190 -23.22 5.13 -16.36
C LYS A 190 -22.32 5.38 -17.57
N VAL A 191 -21.12 5.92 -17.38
CA VAL A 191 -20.11 6.07 -18.44
C VAL A 191 -19.69 4.71 -18.98
N TRP A 192 -19.56 3.69 -18.12
CA TRP A 192 -19.27 2.31 -18.51
C TRP A 192 -20.39 1.72 -19.35
N ASN A 193 -21.65 1.87 -18.93
CA ASN A 193 -22.81 1.34 -19.67
C ASN A 193 -22.98 2.04 -21.02
N ASN A 194 -22.76 3.36 -21.08
CA ASN A 194 -22.77 4.12 -22.33
C ASN A 194 -21.58 3.75 -23.23
N SER A 195 -20.39 3.55 -22.67
CA SER A 195 -19.21 3.12 -23.41
C SER A 195 -19.38 1.70 -23.96
N LEU A 196 -20.05 0.82 -23.23
CA LEU A 196 -20.44 -0.50 -23.72
C LEU A 196 -21.42 -0.38 -24.89
N GLN A 197 -22.43 0.49 -24.79
CA GLN A 197 -23.35 0.75 -25.89
C GLN A 197 -22.67 1.39 -27.10
N ASP A 198 -21.74 2.32 -26.90
CA ASP A 198 -21.00 3.02 -27.98
C ASP A 198 -19.94 2.13 -28.66
N VAL A 199 -19.36 1.18 -27.91
CA VAL A 199 -18.50 0.11 -28.46
C VAL A 199 -19.33 -0.90 -29.26
N ILE A 200 -20.61 -1.09 -28.90
CA ILE A 200 -21.55 -1.96 -29.62
C ILE A 200 -22.13 -1.26 -30.85
N SER A 201 -22.39 0.05 -30.80
CA SER A 201 -22.87 0.83 -31.93
C SER A 201 -21.70 1.20 -32.85
N ASN A 202 -21.30 0.26 -33.70
CA ASN A 202 -20.29 0.38 -34.77
C ASN A 202 -20.63 1.48 -35.80
N SER A 203 -20.60 2.76 -35.41
CA SER A 203 -20.38 3.86 -36.35
C SER A 203 -18.87 3.95 -36.57
N THR A 204 -18.37 3.13 -37.49
CA THR A 204 -16.95 3.06 -37.87
C THR A 204 -16.41 4.43 -38.28
N ALA A 205 -17.22 5.30 -38.87
CA ALA A 205 -16.82 6.66 -39.26
C ALA A 205 -16.61 7.62 -38.07
N PHE A 206 -17.46 7.55 -37.03
CA PHE A 206 -17.31 8.39 -35.84
C PHE A 206 -16.12 7.92 -34.97
N HIS A 207 -15.96 6.60 -34.82
CA HIS A 207 -14.82 6.02 -34.09
C HIS A 207 -13.47 6.32 -34.76
N VAL A 208 -13.37 6.23 -36.09
CA VAL A 208 -12.11 6.53 -36.80
C VAL A 208 -11.74 8.01 -36.69
N ARG A 209 -12.70 8.94 -36.81
CA ARG A 209 -12.46 10.38 -36.66
C ARG A 209 -12.09 10.76 -35.21
N ASN A 210 -12.73 10.17 -34.21
CA ASN A 210 -12.39 10.43 -32.81
C ASN A 210 -11.04 9.83 -32.43
N GLN A 211 -10.68 8.66 -32.96
CA GLN A 211 -9.37 8.08 -32.75
C GLN A 211 -8.25 8.94 -33.34
N SER A 212 -8.43 9.52 -34.53
CA SER A 212 -7.41 10.37 -35.14
C SER A 212 -7.21 11.67 -34.34
N SER A 213 -8.29 12.31 -33.88
CA SER A 213 -8.24 13.50 -33.01
C SER A 213 -7.56 13.21 -31.66
N SER A 214 -7.92 12.10 -31.01
CA SER A 214 -7.31 11.68 -29.74
C SER A 214 -5.82 11.35 -29.89
N LYS A 215 -5.44 10.62 -30.95
CA LYS A 215 -4.03 10.33 -31.28
C LYS A 215 -3.23 11.62 -31.53
N ARG A 216 -3.81 12.58 -32.26
CA ARG A 216 -3.17 13.89 -32.50
C ARG A 216 -2.99 14.67 -31.19
N SER A 217 -4.01 14.72 -30.35
CA SER A 217 -3.96 15.41 -29.05
C SER A 217 -2.89 14.79 -28.13
N ALA A 218 -2.80 13.45 -28.12
CA ALA A 218 -1.76 12.74 -27.40
C ALA A 218 -0.37 13.10 -27.96
N ALA A 219 -0.18 13.09 -29.28
CA ALA A 219 1.10 13.45 -29.90
C ALA A 219 1.55 14.88 -29.52
N VAL A 220 0.63 15.85 -29.51
CA VAL A 220 0.92 17.23 -29.06
C VAL A 220 1.33 17.27 -27.59
N LEU A 221 0.62 16.53 -26.72
CA LEU A 221 0.99 16.43 -25.30
C LEU A 221 2.35 15.78 -25.10
N PHE A 222 2.65 14.68 -25.82
CA PHE A 222 3.95 14.01 -25.77
C PHE A 222 5.08 14.93 -26.25
N ASP A 223 4.90 15.69 -27.32
CA ASP A 223 5.87 16.67 -27.80
C ASP A 223 6.15 17.77 -26.75
N ARG A 224 5.09 18.26 -26.10
CA ARG A 224 5.21 19.22 -24.99
C ARG A 224 5.97 18.63 -23.79
N ILE A 225 5.67 17.39 -23.41
CA ILE A 225 6.41 16.69 -22.34
C ILE A 225 7.87 16.52 -22.74
N MET A 226 8.15 16.04 -23.95
CA MET A 226 9.51 15.83 -24.44
C MET A 226 10.31 17.13 -24.45
N THR A 227 9.71 18.23 -24.91
CA THR A 227 10.35 19.55 -24.91
C THR A 227 10.65 20.01 -23.49
N LEU A 228 9.70 19.86 -22.56
CA LEU A 228 9.87 20.28 -21.16
C LEU A 228 10.89 19.42 -20.41
N GLN A 229 10.92 18.11 -20.67
CA GLN A 229 11.81 17.16 -20.01
C GLN A 229 13.23 17.12 -20.59
N ASN A 230 13.46 17.77 -21.74
CA ASN A 230 14.76 17.80 -22.41
C ASN A 230 15.22 19.23 -22.73
N PRO A 231 15.39 20.11 -21.72
CA PRO A 231 15.93 21.44 -21.96
C PRO A 231 17.37 21.34 -22.50
N ARG A 232 17.79 22.35 -23.25
CA ARG A 232 19.15 22.41 -23.82
C ARG A 232 20.24 22.55 -22.75
N ASP A 233 19.92 23.24 -21.65
CA ASP A 233 20.81 23.46 -20.52
C ASP A 233 20.07 23.15 -19.20
N CYS A 234 20.47 22.05 -18.56
CA CYS A 234 19.91 21.63 -17.27
C CYS A 234 20.34 22.52 -16.09
N GLN A 235 21.42 23.30 -16.23
CA GLN A 235 21.87 24.20 -15.16
C GLN A 235 21.00 25.44 -15.08
N SER A 236 20.53 25.99 -16.20
CA SER A 236 19.62 27.13 -16.21
C SER A 236 18.13 26.76 -16.17
N ALA A 237 17.78 25.51 -16.47
CA ALA A 237 16.39 25.05 -16.44
C ALA A 237 15.74 25.19 -15.05
N LYS A 238 14.47 25.62 -15.02
CA LYS A 238 13.65 25.54 -13.82
C LYS A 238 13.17 24.10 -13.63
N VAL A 239 13.29 23.58 -12.42
CA VAL A 239 13.05 22.16 -12.12
C VAL A 239 12.07 21.97 -10.97
N VAL A 240 11.38 20.84 -10.99
CA VAL A 240 10.68 20.23 -9.87
C VAL A 240 11.43 18.94 -9.56
N VAL A 241 12.02 18.83 -8.37
CA VAL A 241 12.71 17.62 -7.92
C VAL A 241 11.76 16.83 -7.04
N MET A 242 11.45 15.59 -7.39
CA MET A 242 10.58 14.71 -6.60
C MET A 242 11.40 13.63 -5.90
N ARG A 243 11.17 13.51 -4.59
CA ARG A 243 11.69 12.43 -3.75
C ARG A 243 10.63 11.34 -3.58
N MET A 244 11.02 10.09 -3.45
CA MET A 244 10.15 8.91 -3.25
C MET A 244 10.35 8.30 -1.84
N GLN A 245 11.06 9.02 -0.97
CA GLN A 245 11.28 8.70 0.44
C GLN A 245 9.98 8.82 1.25
N HIS A 246 9.21 7.74 1.29
CA HIS A 246 8.13 7.50 2.22
C HIS A 246 7.91 5.98 2.31
N ASP A 247 7.32 5.47 3.39
CA ASP A 247 6.97 4.05 3.57
C ASP A 247 5.45 3.81 3.66
N GLU A 248 4.66 4.87 3.49
CA GLU A 248 3.22 4.86 3.81
C GLU A 248 2.31 4.45 2.63
N MET A 249 2.86 4.19 1.43
CA MET A 249 2.02 3.89 0.27
C MET A 249 2.59 2.86 -0.70
N GLY A 250 1.69 2.04 -1.23
CA GLY A 250 2.02 1.05 -2.25
C GLY A 250 2.42 1.65 -3.61
N PHE A 251 2.84 0.78 -4.52
CA PHE A 251 3.37 1.15 -5.83
C PHE A 251 2.44 2.04 -6.65
N ALA A 252 1.16 1.66 -6.80
CA ALA A 252 0.22 2.41 -7.65
C ALA A 252 -0.03 3.83 -7.13
N ALA A 253 -0.12 4.01 -5.81
CA ALA A 253 -0.24 5.33 -5.19
C ALA A 253 1.04 6.15 -5.39
N SER A 254 2.21 5.55 -5.19
CA SER A 254 3.51 6.20 -5.40
C SER A 254 3.66 6.68 -6.84
N PHE A 255 3.36 5.80 -7.79
CA PHE A 255 3.42 6.12 -9.21
C PHE A 255 2.38 7.18 -9.61
N HIS A 256 1.18 7.13 -9.02
CA HIS A 256 0.19 8.18 -9.22
C HIS A 256 0.71 9.55 -8.77
N MET A 257 1.44 9.63 -7.65
CA MET A 257 2.06 10.88 -7.22
C MET A 257 3.08 11.40 -8.23
N VAL A 258 3.87 10.53 -8.88
CA VAL A 258 4.78 10.92 -9.97
C VAL A 258 4.00 11.46 -11.17
N VAL A 259 2.86 10.85 -11.52
CA VAL A 259 1.96 11.36 -12.57
C VAL A 259 1.40 12.74 -12.21
N VAL A 260 1.06 12.96 -10.95
CA VAL A 260 0.61 14.28 -10.47
C VAL A 260 1.73 15.29 -10.47
N ALA A 261 2.94 14.92 -10.06
CA ALA A 261 4.13 15.75 -10.12
C ALA A 261 4.47 16.17 -11.55
N LEU A 262 4.37 15.26 -12.54
CA LEU A 262 4.61 15.61 -13.95
C LEU A 262 3.57 16.60 -14.47
N SER A 263 2.30 16.43 -14.12
CA SER A 263 1.26 17.40 -14.47
C SER A 263 1.49 18.75 -13.81
N PHE A 264 1.90 18.77 -12.54
CA PHE A 264 2.24 20.00 -11.84
C PHE A 264 3.43 20.68 -12.53
N ALA A 265 4.49 19.94 -12.85
CA ALA A 265 5.65 20.43 -13.56
C ALA A 265 5.29 21.04 -14.94
N LEU A 266 4.38 20.42 -15.70
CA LEU A 266 3.82 20.97 -16.93
C LEU A 266 3.04 22.28 -16.69
N GLN A 267 2.24 22.34 -15.62
CA GLN A 267 1.45 23.51 -15.25
C GLN A 267 2.34 24.72 -14.91
N VAL A 268 3.45 24.50 -14.21
CA VAL A 268 4.40 25.57 -13.83
C VAL A 268 5.59 25.71 -14.79
N ASN A 269 5.56 25.01 -15.93
CA ASN A 269 6.60 25.00 -16.96
C ASN A 269 8.02 24.72 -16.39
N ARG A 270 8.14 23.62 -15.65
CA ARG A 270 9.40 23.14 -15.05
C ARG A 270 9.70 21.70 -15.48
N THR A 271 10.98 21.36 -15.64
CA THR A 271 11.43 20.00 -15.88
C THR A 271 11.22 19.16 -14.62
N LEU A 272 10.68 17.94 -14.73
CA LEU A 272 10.51 17.05 -13.57
C LEU A 272 11.76 16.17 -13.47
N VAL A 273 12.37 16.16 -12.29
CA VAL A 273 13.59 15.38 -12.03
C VAL A 273 13.32 14.49 -10.84
N MET A 274 13.59 13.19 -11.00
CA MET A 274 13.56 12.26 -9.87
C MET A 274 14.89 12.30 -9.13
N GLU A 275 14.85 12.20 -7.82
CA GLU A 275 16.04 11.97 -7.00
C GLU A 275 16.71 10.64 -7.41
N GLU A 276 18.02 10.68 -7.67
CA GLU A 276 18.79 9.54 -8.17
C GLU A 276 19.24 8.61 -7.05
N ASN A 277 19.55 9.17 -5.87
CA ASN A 277 19.88 8.43 -4.65
C ASN A 277 18.78 8.70 -3.64
N ASP A 278 17.76 7.86 -3.67
CA ASP A 278 16.55 8.01 -2.87
C ASP A 278 16.48 6.86 -1.85
N SER A 279 15.39 6.79 -1.11
CA SER A 279 15.08 5.67 -0.21
C SER A 279 13.70 5.11 -0.51
N TRP A 280 13.38 4.95 -1.81
CA TRP A 280 12.10 4.42 -2.23
C TRP A 280 11.92 3.00 -1.69
N TRP A 281 11.01 2.85 -0.74
CA TRP A 281 10.89 1.64 0.07
C TRP A 281 10.52 0.38 -0.73
N LEU A 282 9.90 0.55 -1.90
CA LEU A 282 9.51 -0.53 -2.81
C LEU A 282 10.68 -1.12 -3.59
N VAL A 283 11.86 -0.50 -3.53
CA VAL A 283 13.06 -0.99 -4.17
C VAL A 283 13.92 -1.72 -3.15
N ASP A 284 14.21 -2.99 -3.44
CA ASP A 284 15.19 -3.77 -2.70
C ASP A 284 16.60 -3.19 -2.91
N GLU A 285 17.22 -2.79 -1.81
CA GLU A 285 18.56 -2.20 -1.78
C GLU A 285 19.64 -3.13 -2.34
N ASN A 286 19.48 -4.44 -2.15
CA ASN A 286 20.42 -5.43 -2.67
C ASN A 286 20.36 -5.51 -4.20
N SER A 287 19.18 -5.29 -4.77
CA SER A 287 18.94 -5.29 -6.21
C SER A 287 19.33 -3.96 -6.85
N CYS A 288 19.13 -2.83 -6.16
CA CYS A 288 19.46 -1.50 -6.64
C CYS A 288 19.81 -0.56 -5.49
N LYS A 289 21.12 -0.33 -5.28
CA LYS A 289 21.65 0.49 -4.17
C LYS A 289 21.09 1.90 -4.12
N GLN A 290 20.73 2.46 -5.27
CA GLN A 290 20.18 3.82 -5.38
C GLN A 290 18.76 3.96 -4.85
N ARG A 291 18.03 2.83 -4.74
CA ARG A 291 16.63 2.76 -4.29
C ARG A 291 15.75 3.86 -4.88
N SER A 292 15.89 4.13 -6.17
CA SER A 292 15.25 5.25 -6.86
C SER A 292 14.33 4.79 -7.99
N PHE A 293 13.58 5.75 -8.56
CA PHE A 293 12.71 5.51 -9.72
C PHE A 293 13.44 4.84 -10.89
N LEU A 294 14.72 5.15 -11.06
CA LEU A 294 15.56 4.66 -12.17
C LEU A 294 15.87 3.16 -12.09
N CYS A 295 15.65 2.52 -10.93
CA CYS A 295 15.86 1.09 -10.77
C CYS A 295 14.92 0.24 -11.65
N TYR A 296 13.74 0.76 -12.01
CA TYR A 296 12.75 0.05 -12.83
C TYR A 296 12.39 0.78 -14.12
N PHE A 297 12.53 2.11 -14.15
CA PHE A 297 12.09 2.94 -15.26
C PHE A 297 13.24 3.67 -15.93
N LYS A 298 13.02 4.05 -17.19
CA LYS A 298 13.89 4.95 -17.91
C LYS A 298 13.89 6.33 -17.24
N PRO A 299 14.97 7.09 -17.43
CA PRO A 299 15.00 8.50 -17.08
C PRO A 299 13.83 9.26 -17.69
N ILE A 300 13.22 10.16 -16.92
CA ILE A 300 12.11 11.00 -17.39
C ILE A 300 12.58 12.00 -18.48
N GLY A 301 13.85 12.41 -18.42
CA GLY A 301 14.44 13.38 -19.33
C GLY A 301 15.97 13.34 -19.34
N ASN A 302 16.58 14.31 -20.02
CA ASN A 302 18.05 14.44 -20.09
C ASN A 302 18.64 15.03 -18.80
N CYS A 303 17.88 15.84 -18.05
CA CYS A 303 18.32 16.44 -16.80
C CYS A 303 18.27 15.45 -15.65
N ARG A 304 19.35 15.42 -14.88
CA ARG A 304 19.52 14.57 -13.70
C ARG A 304 19.75 15.39 -12.46
N GLN A 305 19.46 14.81 -11.31
CA GLN A 305 19.71 15.45 -10.02
C GLN A 305 21.18 15.88 -9.88
N ARG A 306 22.15 15.03 -10.25
CA ARG A 306 23.58 15.38 -10.21
C ARG A 306 23.99 16.57 -11.08
N ASN A 307 23.15 16.96 -12.06
CA ASN A 307 23.37 18.12 -12.92
C ASN A 307 22.69 19.39 -12.39
N ILE A 308 21.98 19.29 -11.28
CA ILE A 308 21.24 20.37 -10.66
C ILE A 308 21.96 20.69 -9.36
N ASP A 309 22.61 21.85 -9.31
CA ASP A 309 23.10 22.40 -8.06
C ASP A 309 21.89 22.73 -7.17
N LEU A 310 21.64 21.88 -6.18
CA LEU A 310 20.66 22.08 -5.12
C LEU A 310 21.38 22.76 -3.96
N THR A 311 21.30 24.07 -3.93
CA THR A 311 21.83 24.89 -2.85
C THR A 311 20.89 24.86 -1.64
N ALA A 312 21.36 25.17 -0.44
CA ALA A 312 20.52 25.28 0.77
C ALA A 312 19.39 26.34 0.67
N LYS A 313 19.38 27.16 -0.41
CA LYS A 313 18.30 28.11 -0.72
C LYS A 313 17.18 27.50 -1.58
N ASP A 314 17.40 26.31 -2.14
CA ASP A 314 16.38 25.59 -2.88
C ASP A 314 15.32 25.08 -1.90
N TYR A 315 14.07 25.39 -2.23
CA TYR A 315 12.98 25.44 -1.27
C TYR A 315 12.54 24.04 -0.86
N GLU A 316 12.80 23.66 0.39
CA GLU A 316 11.94 22.70 1.10
C GLU A 316 10.65 23.43 1.44
N MET A 317 9.52 22.94 0.92
CA MET A 317 8.23 23.58 1.14
C MET A 317 7.86 23.54 2.63
N ASN A 318 8.09 24.66 3.32
CA ASN A 318 7.49 24.88 4.62
C ASN A 318 5.96 24.79 4.50
N GLU A 319 5.39 24.13 5.51
CA GLU A 319 4.02 23.67 5.61
C GLU A 319 2.89 24.68 5.32
N THR A 320 3.20 25.97 5.18
CA THR A 320 2.27 27.10 5.22
C THR A 320 2.18 27.93 3.93
N VAL A 321 2.94 27.60 2.87
CA VAL A 321 2.93 28.46 1.66
C VAL A 321 1.66 28.25 0.83
N PRO A 322 0.90 29.33 0.53
CA PRO A 322 -0.29 29.24 -0.31
C PRO A 322 0.02 28.71 -1.71
N LEU A 323 -0.87 27.89 -2.29
CA LEU A 323 -0.70 27.35 -3.64
C LEU A 323 -0.43 28.46 -4.68
N ALA A 324 -1.10 29.60 -4.58
CA ALA A 324 -0.90 30.73 -5.50
C ALA A 324 0.52 31.33 -5.44
N ALA A 325 1.22 31.17 -4.32
CA ALA A 325 2.64 31.54 -4.21
C ALA A 325 3.53 30.48 -4.87
N VAL A 326 3.24 29.18 -4.65
CA VAL A 326 3.97 28.08 -5.29
C VAL A 326 3.85 28.12 -6.82
N LEU A 327 2.66 28.43 -7.35
CA LEU A 327 2.42 28.57 -8.80
C LEU A 327 3.17 29.75 -9.43
N ARG A 328 3.53 30.76 -8.61
CA ARG A 328 4.30 31.93 -9.02
C ARG A 328 5.75 31.88 -8.54
N GLU A 329 6.20 30.74 -8.01
CA GLU A 329 7.55 30.59 -7.48
C GLU A 329 8.57 30.84 -8.60
N GLU A 330 9.52 31.73 -8.35
CA GLU A 330 10.53 32.14 -9.33
C GLU A 330 11.83 31.36 -9.17
N ARG A 331 12.09 30.78 -7.99
CA ARG A 331 13.28 29.98 -7.69
C ARG A 331 13.51 28.90 -8.73
N ARG A 332 14.77 28.52 -8.94
CA ARG A 332 15.14 27.53 -9.95
C ARG A 332 14.58 26.14 -9.64
N ALA A 333 14.71 25.66 -8.41
CA ALA A 333 14.22 24.34 -8.01
C ALA A 333 13.07 24.41 -7.00
N ILE A 334 12.09 23.52 -7.18
CA ILE A 334 11.07 23.19 -6.18
C ILE A 334 11.30 21.75 -5.77
N VAL A 335 11.61 21.51 -4.49
CA VAL A 335 11.82 20.14 -3.98
C VAL A 335 10.53 19.63 -3.35
N LEU A 336 10.07 18.48 -3.83
CA LEU A 336 8.87 17.81 -3.36
C LEU A 336 9.26 16.60 -2.49
N ASP A 337 9.48 16.86 -1.20
CA ASP A 337 9.52 15.81 -0.19
C ASP A 337 8.11 15.24 0.07
N TRP A 338 8.01 14.24 0.96
CA TRP A 338 6.74 13.60 1.25
C TRP A 338 5.64 14.57 1.73
N LYS A 339 6.00 15.50 2.63
CA LYS A 339 5.05 16.48 3.19
C LYS A 339 4.57 17.47 2.12
N ALA A 340 5.49 17.95 1.30
CA ALA A 340 5.20 18.83 0.17
C ALA A 340 4.29 18.14 -0.84
N GLN A 341 4.54 16.86 -1.15
CA GLN A 341 3.69 16.08 -2.04
C GLN A 341 2.26 15.98 -1.53
N GLN A 342 2.07 15.60 -0.26
CA GLN A 342 0.73 15.50 0.34
C GLN A 342 -0.02 16.84 0.29
N LYS A 343 0.66 17.96 0.49
CA LYS A 343 0.01 19.28 0.52
C LYS A 343 -0.23 19.86 -0.86
N LEU A 344 0.79 19.82 -1.72
CA LEU A 344 0.78 20.45 -3.02
C LEU A 344 0.10 19.58 -4.07
N LEU A 345 0.54 18.33 -4.21
CA LEU A 345 0.07 17.46 -5.30
C LEU A 345 -1.35 16.96 -5.06
N LEU A 346 -1.76 16.76 -3.80
CA LEU A 346 -3.14 16.40 -3.49
C LEU A 346 -4.09 17.61 -3.46
N HIS A 347 -3.58 18.84 -3.57
CA HIS A 347 -4.44 20.02 -3.64
C HIS A 347 -5.36 19.93 -4.87
N HIS A 348 -6.66 20.16 -4.69
CA HIS A 348 -7.67 19.98 -5.73
C HIS A 348 -7.31 20.66 -7.06
N GLN A 349 -6.83 21.91 -7.01
CA GLN A 349 -6.43 22.67 -8.21
C GLN A 349 -5.23 22.06 -8.97
N VAL A 350 -4.36 21.29 -8.32
CA VAL A 350 -3.23 20.60 -8.96
C VAL A 350 -3.66 19.21 -9.41
N ARG A 351 -4.36 18.47 -8.53
CA ARG A 351 -4.82 17.11 -8.78
C ARG A 351 -5.83 17.02 -9.93
N HIS A 352 -6.71 17.99 -10.07
CA HIS A 352 -7.73 18.05 -11.13
C HIS A 352 -7.35 18.99 -12.27
N HIS A 353 -6.12 19.51 -12.31
CA HIS A 353 -5.67 20.35 -13.42
C HIS A 353 -5.64 19.56 -14.73
N ILE A 354 -6.25 20.14 -15.77
CA ILE A 354 -6.14 19.73 -17.17
C ILE A 354 -5.88 21.02 -17.96
N PRO A 355 -4.87 21.08 -18.84
CA PRO A 355 -4.68 22.21 -19.75
C PRO A 355 -5.95 22.46 -20.58
N GLU A 356 -6.26 23.73 -20.89
CA GLU A 356 -7.50 24.13 -21.57
C GLU A 356 -7.71 23.36 -22.86
N GLU A 357 -6.64 23.18 -23.63
CA GLU A 357 -6.61 22.49 -24.92
C GLU A 357 -6.94 20.99 -24.84
N PHE A 358 -6.95 20.39 -23.65
CA PHE A 358 -7.23 18.97 -23.42
C PHE A 358 -8.44 18.75 -22.50
N LYS A 359 -9.13 19.81 -22.06
CA LYS A 359 -10.28 19.67 -21.14
C LYS A 359 -11.40 18.82 -21.73
N ASP A 360 -11.61 18.88 -23.04
CA ASP A 360 -12.61 18.07 -23.76
C ASP A 360 -12.30 16.56 -23.70
N LYS A 361 -11.06 16.17 -23.43
CA LYS A 361 -10.65 14.77 -23.28
C LYS A 361 -10.86 14.21 -21.88
N GLY A 362 -10.98 15.08 -20.88
CA GLY A 362 -11.19 14.73 -19.48
C GLY A 362 -9.92 14.27 -18.74
N LEU A 363 -10.03 14.21 -17.41
CA LEU A 363 -8.89 14.01 -16.51
C LEU A 363 -8.22 12.64 -16.71
N LEU A 364 -9.01 11.58 -16.89
CA LEU A 364 -8.49 10.22 -17.03
C LEU A 364 -7.64 10.06 -18.30
N TRP A 365 -8.08 10.62 -19.42
CA TRP A 365 -7.31 10.63 -20.67
C TRP A 365 -5.97 11.38 -20.50
N TYR A 366 -6.02 12.55 -19.86
CA TYR A 366 -4.82 13.36 -19.64
C TYR A 366 -3.82 12.61 -18.74
N ARG A 367 -4.29 12.08 -17.61
CA ARG A 367 -3.47 11.31 -16.66
C ARG A 367 -2.89 10.03 -17.27
N SER A 368 -3.63 9.34 -18.14
CA SER A 368 -3.12 8.14 -18.80
C SER A 368 -2.03 8.44 -19.82
N CYS A 369 -2.09 9.58 -20.52
CA CYS A 369 -0.99 10.03 -21.39
C CYS A 369 0.29 10.32 -20.60
N LEU A 370 0.17 11.02 -19.46
CA LEU A 370 1.29 11.27 -18.56
C LEU A 370 1.86 9.97 -17.97
N ALA A 371 0.99 9.07 -17.50
CA ALA A 371 1.39 7.77 -16.99
C ALA A 371 2.11 6.96 -18.06
N ARG A 372 1.63 6.94 -19.31
CA ARG A 372 2.29 6.26 -20.43
C ARG A 372 3.69 6.82 -20.70
N PHE A 373 3.88 8.14 -20.57
CA PHE A 373 5.20 8.74 -20.69
C PHE A 373 6.15 8.30 -19.56
N LEU A 374 5.66 8.26 -18.32
CA LEU A 374 6.45 7.88 -17.15
C LEU A 374 6.72 6.37 -17.07
N PHE A 375 5.78 5.56 -17.55
CA PHE A 375 5.83 4.09 -17.51
C PHE A 375 6.65 3.55 -18.68
N GLN A 376 7.87 4.05 -18.81
CA GLN A 376 8.86 3.55 -19.74
C GLN A 376 9.80 2.62 -18.98
N PRO A 377 9.60 1.30 -18.99
CA PRO A 377 10.48 0.38 -18.27
C PRO A 377 11.92 0.48 -18.80
N ASN A 378 12.90 0.31 -17.91
CA ASN A 378 14.30 0.16 -18.32
C ASN A 378 14.54 -1.18 -19.04
N GLU A 379 15.74 -1.39 -19.58
CA GLU A 379 16.05 -2.58 -20.38
C GLU A 379 15.84 -3.89 -19.62
N PHE A 380 16.20 -3.93 -18.33
CA PHE A 380 16.00 -5.09 -17.47
C PHE A 380 14.51 -5.44 -17.30
N VAL A 381 13.68 -4.45 -16.99
CA VAL A 381 12.23 -4.65 -16.84
C VAL A 381 11.60 -4.97 -18.19
N GLN A 382 12.03 -4.33 -19.28
CA GLN A 382 11.58 -4.65 -20.64
C GLN A 382 11.87 -6.09 -21.03
N ALA A 383 13.06 -6.61 -20.72
CA ALA A 383 13.41 -8.00 -20.99
C ALA A 383 12.48 -8.96 -20.23
N ARG A 384 12.19 -8.67 -18.96
CA ARG A 384 11.23 -9.45 -18.16
C ARG A 384 9.82 -9.39 -18.75
N ILE A 385 9.33 -8.21 -19.10
CA ILE A 385 8.01 -8.06 -19.76
C ILE A 385 7.98 -8.81 -21.08
N GLY A 386 9.03 -8.73 -21.91
CA GLY A 386 9.13 -9.42 -23.19
C GLY A 386 9.06 -10.94 -23.03
N HIS A 387 9.79 -11.49 -22.05
CA HIS A 387 9.73 -12.91 -21.70
C HIS A 387 8.34 -13.33 -21.22
N GLN A 388 7.70 -12.56 -20.33
CA GLN A 388 6.34 -12.86 -19.89
C GLN A 388 5.35 -12.78 -21.07
N MET A 389 5.47 -11.76 -21.92
CA MET A 389 4.61 -11.62 -23.09
C MET A 389 4.75 -12.75 -24.11
N SER A 390 5.93 -13.36 -24.27
CA SER A 390 6.10 -14.51 -25.15
C SER A 390 5.38 -15.74 -24.59
N LEU A 391 5.42 -15.96 -23.27
CA LEU A 391 4.66 -17.01 -22.59
C LEU A 391 3.14 -16.79 -22.76
N LEU A 392 2.65 -15.56 -22.55
CA LEU A 392 1.23 -15.22 -22.79
C LEU A 392 0.81 -15.52 -24.22
N LYS A 393 1.63 -15.16 -25.21
CA LYS A 393 1.33 -15.42 -26.63
C LYS A 393 1.28 -16.91 -26.93
N GLN A 394 2.19 -17.71 -26.37
CA GLN A 394 2.16 -19.16 -26.55
C GLN A 394 0.86 -19.77 -25.99
N ILE A 395 0.43 -19.32 -24.81
CA ILE A 395 -0.82 -19.79 -24.18
C ILE A 395 -2.05 -19.31 -24.96
N ALA A 396 -2.08 -18.05 -25.39
CA ALA A 396 -3.17 -17.50 -26.19
C ALA A 396 -3.31 -18.24 -27.54
N SER A 397 -2.19 -18.47 -28.25
CA SER A 397 -2.17 -19.24 -29.50
C SER A 397 -2.67 -20.68 -29.30
N ALA A 398 -2.37 -21.31 -28.16
CA ALA A 398 -2.89 -22.64 -27.84
C ALA A 398 -4.40 -22.64 -27.53
N SER A 399 -4.97 -21.49 -27.13
CA SER A 399 -6.35 -21.38 -26.68
C SER A 399 -7.36 -21.15 -27.82
N GLN A 400 -6.92 -21.10 -29.09
CA GLN A 400 -7.74 -20.85 -30.30
C GLN A 400 -8.62 -19.59 -30.26
N GLY A 401 -8.44 -18.71 -29.27
CA GLY A 401 -9.29 -17.54 -29.04
C GLY A 401 -8.48 -16.34 -28.55
N GLU A 402 -8.79 -15.18 -29.10
CA GLU A 402 -8.07 -13.92 -28.83
C GLU A 402 -8.57 -13.21 -27.56
N ASN A 403 -9.71 -13.64 -27.01
CA ASN A 403 -10.37 -12.93 -25.93
C ASN A 403 -9.87 -13.38 -24.56
N VAL A 404 -9.12 -12.48 -23.91
CA VAL A 404 -8.55 -12.65 -22.57
C VAL A 404 -9.26 -11.73 -21.58
N LEU A 405 -9.64 -12.26 -20.43
CA LEU A 405 -10.17 -11.48 -19.31
C LEU A 405 -9.10 -11.31 -18.22
N ALA A 406 -8.70 -10.08 -17.95
CA ALA A 406 -7.85 -9.77 -16.80
C ALA A 406 -8.72 -9.38 -15.60
N ILE A 407 -8.48 -10.00 -14.44
CA ILE A 407 -9.18 -9.75 -13.19
C ILE A 407 -8.16 -9.43 -12.12
N HIS A 408 -8.35 -8.31 -11.43
CA HIS A 408 -7.59 -7.96 -10.24
C HIS A 408 -8.52 -7.94 -9.03
N ILE A 409 -8.22 -8.77 -8.03
CA ILE A 409 -8.97 -8.88 -6.77
C ILE A 409 -8.05 -8.43 -5.64
N ARG A 410 -8.32 -7.24 -5.09
CA ARG A 410 -7.57 -6.66 -3.97
C ARG A 410 -8.32 -6.88 -2.67
N ARG A 411 -7.71 -7.59 -1.71
CA ARG A 411 -8.26 -7.83 -0.38
C ARG A 411 -7.32 -7.24 0.68
N GLY A 412 -6.23 -7.94 0.99
CA GLY A 412 -5.09 -7.52 1.83
C GLY A 412 -5.41 -6.49 2.92
N ASP A 413 -4.63 -5.43 3.02
CA ASP A 413 -4.88 -4.24 3.86
C ASP A 413 -5.99 -3.32 3.32
N LYS A 414 -6.41 -3.52 2.06
CA LYS A 414 -7.37 -2.64 1.37
C LYS A 414 -8.77 -2.67 1.99
N PHE A 415 -9.14 -3.73 2.73
CA PHE A 415 -10.41 -3.74 3.48
C PHE A 415 -10.53 -2.58 4.47
N THR A 416 -9.40 -2.00 4.90
CA THR A 416 -9.39 -0.84 5.80
C THR A 416 -9.78 0.47 5.09
N GLU A 417 -9.62 0.52 3.76
CA GLU A 417 -9.90 1.70 2.93
C GLU A 417 -11.22 1.58 2.16
N SER A 418 -11.62 0.36 1.80
CA SER A 418 -12.83 0.10 1.01
C SER A 418 -13.46 -1.24 1.38
N PRO A 419 -14.78 -1.39 1.28
CA PRO A 419 -15.44 -2.67 1.52
C PRO A 419 -14.90 -3.77 0.61
N THR A 420 -14.71 -4.97 1.18
CA THR A 420 -14.39 -6.16 0.39
C THR A 420 -15.53 -6.46 -0.58
N ILE A 421 -15.20 -6.59 -1.86
CA ILE A 421 -16.14 -7.01 -2.91
C ILE A 421 -16.28 -8.54 -2.83
N SER A 422 -17.51 -9.04 -2.78
CA SER A 422 -17.76 -10.49 -2.70
C SER A 422 -17.42 -11.19 -4.01
N ASP A 423 -17.08 -12.48 -3.90
CA ASP A 423 -16.73 -13.33 -5.05
C ASP A 423 -17.88 -13.43 -6.06
N ASP A 424 -19.13 -13.39 -5.59
CA ASP A 424 -20.34 -13.46 -6.44
C ASP A 424 -20.44 -12.28 -7.43
N VAL A 425 -19.95 -11.11 -7.05
CA VAL A 425 -19.94 -9.93 -7.93
C VAL A 425 -18.99 -10.19 -9.11
N TYR A 426 -17.78 -10.68 -8.85
CA TYR A 426 -16.83 -11.03 -9.90
C TYR A 426 -17.38 -12.15 -10.78
N LEU A 427 -17.94 -13.21 -10.19
CA LEU A 427 -18.53 -14.32 -10.93
C LEU A 427 -19.69 -13.91 -11.84
N THR A 428 -20.53 -12.98 -11.39
CA THR A 428 -21.65 -12.46 -12.18
C THR A 428 -21.13 -11.68 -13.40
N ILE A 429 -20.11 -10.83 -13.22
CA ILE A 429 -19.48 -10.08 -14.31
C ILE A 429 -18.78 -11.04 -15.28
N MET A 430 -18.01 -11.99 -14.76
CA MET A 430 -17.31 -13.00 -15.56
C MET A 430 -18.27 -13.79 -16.42
N ARG A 431 -19.42 -14.23 -15.88
CA ARG A 431 -20.44 -14.97 -16.63
C ARG A 431 -20.94 -14.15 -17.82
N GLY A 432 -21.35 -12.90 -17.58
CA GLY A 432 -21.85 -12.02 -18.64
C GLY A 432 -20.81 -11.72 -19.72
N LEU A 433 -19.53 -11.53 -19.33
CA LEU A 433 -18.44 -11.32 -20.29
C LEU A 433 -18.10 -12.60 -21.06
N HIS A 434 -18.05 -13.74 -20.39
CA HIS A 434 -17.76 -15.03 -21.01
C HIS A 434 -18.82 -15.41 -22.06
N GLU A 435 -20.11 -15.30 -21.72
CA GLU A 435 -21.22 -15.58 -22.63
C GLU A 435 -21.20 -14.66 -23.86
N LYS A 436 -20.89 -13.37 -23.66
CA LYS A 436 -20.94 -12.36 -24.72
C LYS A 436 -19.69 -12.33 -25.60
N MET A 437 -18.51 -12.41 -24.99
CA MET A 437 -17.23 -12.23 -25.67
C MET A 437 -16.53 -13.56 -25.97
N LYS A 438 -17.06 -14.70 -25.53
CA LYS A 438 -16.40 -16.01 -25.66
C LYS A 438 -14.97 -15.93 -25.11
N ILE A 439 -14.85 -15.58 -23.82
CA ILE A 439 -13.55 -15.49 -23.15
C ILE A 439 -12.95 -16.90 -23.06
N HIS A 440 -11.71 -17.08 -23.53
CA HIS A 440 -11.00 -18.36 -23.51
C HIS A 440 -9.89 -18.44 -22.46
N ALA A 441 -9.37 -17.28 -22.05
CA ALA A 441 -8.32 -17.18 -21.06
C ALA A 441 -8.62 -16.11 -20.01
N MET A 442 -8.18 -16.36 -18.77
CA MET A 442 -8.27 -15.46 -17.64
C MET A 442 -6.89 -15.25 -17.02
N ILE A 443 -6.51 -13.98 -16.84
CA ILE A 443 -5.34 -13.59 -16.06
C ILE A 443 -5.85 -13.06 -14.73
N LEU A 444 -5.42 -13.66 -13.63
CA LEU A 444 -5.80 -13.27 -12.28
C LEU A 444 -4.61 -12.67 -11.53
N GLU A 445 -4.84 -11.48 -10.99
CA GLU A 445 -3.98 -10.83 -10.01
C GLU A 445 -4.72 -10.73 -8.67
N SER A 446 -4.11 -11.21 -7.60
CA SER A 446 -4.64 -11.11 -6.25
C SER A 446 -3.50 -11.10 -5.24
N ASP A 447 -3.69 -10.31 -4.19
CA ASP A 447 -2.85 -10.27 -2.99
C ASP A 447 -3.28 -11.29 -1.93
N ASP A 448 -4.47 -11.89 -2.08
CA ASP A 448 -4.97 -12.97 -1.23
C ASP A 448 -4.74 -14.34 -1.91
N PRO A 449 -3.93 -15.24 -1.31
CA PRO A 449 -3.66 -16.56 -1.87
C PRO A 449 -4.90 -17.46 -1.98
N VAL A 450 -5.93 -17.24 -1.15
CA VAL A 450 -7.19 -18.01 -1.17
C VAL A 450 -7.97 -17.74 -2.46
N VAL A 451 -7.85 -16.55 -3.03
CA VAL A 451 -8.51 -16.18 -4.28
C VAL A 451 -8.03 -17.06 -5.43
N TYR A 452 -6.73 -17.39 -5.50
CA TYR A 452 -6.22 -18.28 -6.55
C TYR A 452 -6.83 -19.68 -6.46
N ALA A 453 -6.98 -20.22 -5.25
CA ALA A 453 -7.62 -21.53 -5.05
C ALA A 453 -9.09 -21.52 -5.51
N LYS A 454 -9.83 -20.45 -5.21
CA LYS A 454 -11.21 -20.27 -5.65
C LYS A 454 -11.31 -20.11 -7.17
N ALA A 455 -10.40 -19.34 -7.75
CA ALA A 455 -10.39 -19.05 -9.18
C ALA A 455 -10.18 -20.29 -10.05
N VAL A 456 -9.48 -21.32 -9.54
CA VAL A 456 -9.41 -22.65 -10.19
C VAL A 456 -10.79 -23.28 -10.31
N GLY A 457 -11.67 -23.08 -9.33
CA GLY A 457 -13.08 -23.49 -9.43
C GLY A 457 -13.82 -22.70 -10.50
N TRP A 458 -13.64 -21.37 -10.50
CA TRP A 458 -14.28 -20.48 -11.47
C TRP A 458 -13.86 -20.82 -12.90
N SER A 459 -12.57 -21.08 -13.13
CA SER A 459 -12.02 -21.42 -14.44
C SER A 459 -12.64 -22.69 -15.01
N LYS A 460 -12.93 -23.69 -14.16
CA LYS A 460 -13.66 -24.91 -14.55
C LYS A 460 -15.12 -24.62 -14.88
N THR A 461 -15.80 -23.79 -14.08
CA THR A 461 -17.19 -23.40 -14.32
C THR A 461 -17.38 -22.74 -15.68
N PHE A 462 -16.43 -21.91 -16.11
CA PHE A 462 -16.51 -21.19 -17.38
C PHE A 462 -15.71 -21.85 -18.51
N ASN A 463 -15.04 -22.98 -18.27
CA ASN A 463 -14.11 -23.61 -19.22
C ASN A 463 -13.06 -22.61 -19.78
N ILE A 464 -12.42 -21.85 -18.88
CA ILE A 464 -11.43 -20.82 -19.19
C ILE A 464 -10.05 -21.27 -18.70
N ASN A 465 -9.00 -21.00 -19.48
CA ASN A 465 -7.61 -21.17 -19.05
C ASN A 465 -7.23 -20.11 -18.01
N LEU A 466 -6.89 -20.51 -16.79
CA LEU A 466 -6.50 -19.60 -15.70
C LEU A 466 -4.99 -19.48 -15.56
N MET A 467 -4.52 -18.24 -15.62
CA MET A 467 -3.14 -17.84 -15.39
C MET A 467 -3.05 -16.90 -14.20
N ARG A 468 -2.03 -17.08 -13.37
CA ARG A 468 -1.61 -16.04 -12.43
C ARG A 468 -0.96 -14.88 -13.19
N ALA A 469 -0.88 -13.71 -12.56
CA ALA A 469 -0.23 -12.53 -13.15
C ALA A 469 1.27 -12.72 -13.46
N ASP A 470 1.95 -13.63 -12.75
CA ASP A 470 3.31 -14.11 -13.07
C ASP A 470 3.33 -15.20 -14.16
N LEU A 471 2.20 -15.41 -14.82
CA LEU A 471 1.95 -16.32 -15.93
C LEU A 471 2.13 -17.80 -15.62
N TYR A 472 2.15 -18.14 -14.33
CA TYR A 472 2.07 -19.53 -13.93
C TYR A 472 0.65 -20.07 -14.18
N ASN A 473 0.52 -21.06 -15.07
CA ASN A 473 -0.75 -21.72 -15.35
C ASN A 473 -1.13 -22.60 -14.14
N ILE A 474 -2.23 -22.23 -13.47
CA ILE A 474 -2.73 -22.94 -12.27
C ILE A 474 -3.98 -23.76 -12.55
N SER A 475 -4.44 -23.82 -13.80
CA SER A 475 -5.67 -24.52 -14.20
C SER A 475 -5.67 -26.02 -13.84
N HIS A 476 -4.47 -26.61 -13.80
CA HIS A 476 -4.28 -28.04 -13.50
C HIS A 476 -4.19 -28.34 -12.00
N LEU A 477 -4.07 -27.32 -11.15
CA LEU A 477 -4.04 -27.56 -9.71
C LEU A 477 -5.42 -28.08 -9.26
N GLY A 478 -5.44 -29.18 -8.53
CA GLY A 478 -6.69 -29.71 -7.98
C GLY A 478 -7.29 -28.71 -7.00
N ALA A 479 -8.61 -28.52 -7.00
CA ALA A 479 -9.27 -27.64 -6.02
C ALA A 479 -9.00 -28.08 -4.57
N ASN A 480 -8.68 -29.37 -4.38
CA ASN A 480 -8.32 -29.99 -3.10
C ASN A 480 -6.82 -30.21 -2.92
N SER A 481 -5.96 -29.75 -3.83
CA SER A 481 -4.53 -29.86 -3.59
C SER A 481 -4.19 -28.88 -2.45
N LYS A 482 -4.08 -29.42 -1.23
CA LYS A 482 -3.39 -28.78 -0.09
C LYS A 482 -1.89 -28.53 -0.37
N PHE A 483 -1.49 -28.50 -1.65
CA PHE A 483 -0.25 -27.87 -2.08
C PHE A 483 -0.38 -26.40 -1.74
N SER A 484 0.08 -26.04 -0.55
CA SER A 484 -0.07 -24.68 -0.06
C SER A 484 0.65 -23.77 -1.06
N LEU A 485 -0.08 -22.80 -1.62
CA LEU A 485 0.51 -21.72 -2.38
C LEU A 485 1.59 -20.98 -1.56
N GLN A 486 1.51 -21.06 -0.22
CA GLN A 486 2.57 -20.66 0.70
C GLN A 486 3.87 -21.46 0.48
N THR A 487 3.82 -22.78 0.27
CA THR A 487 5.03 -23.59 0.03
C THR A 487 5.72 -23.15 -1.26
N HIS A 488 5.00 -22.74 -2.30
CA HIS A 488 5.64 -22.24 -3.54
C HIS A 488 6.27 -20.85 -3.38
N GLN A 489 5.66 -19.94 -2.61
CA GLN A 489 6.31 -18.66 -2.25
C GLN A 489 7.53 -18.90 -1.35
N VAL A 490 7.44 -19.82 -0.39
CA VAL A 490 8.58 -20.25 0.43
C VAL A 490 9.65 -20.93 -0.41
N PHE A 491 9.32 -21.80 -1.36
CA PHE A 491 10.29 -22.46 -2.25
C PHE A 491 10.95 -21.47 -3.19
N HIS A 492 10.23 -20.49 -3.73
CA HIS A 492 10.82 -19.46 -4.57
C HIS A 492 11.74 -18.54 -3.73
N LEU A 493 11.31 -18.11 -2.54
CA LEU A 493 12.16 -17.36 -1.60
C LEU A 493 13.37 -18.19 -1.14
N PHE A 494 13.20 -19.48 -0.90
CA PHE A 494 14.26 -20.42 -0.50
C PHE A 494 15.25 -20.69 -1.63
N PHE A 495 14.80 -20.80 -2.88
CA PHE A 495 15.68 -20.90 -4.05
C PHE A 495 16.44 -19.59 -4.29
N THR A 496 15.78 -18.45 -4.16
CA THR A 496 16.45 -17.14 -4.31
C THR A 496 17.48 -16.94 -3.17
N TRP A 497 17.14 -17.36 -1.95
CA TRP A 497 18.03 -17.36 -0.79
C TRP A 497 19.21 -18.32 -0.97
N GLN A 498 18.98 -19.56 -1.43
CA GLN A 498 20.05 -20.51 -1.76
C GLN A 498 20.96 -20.00 -2.89
N GLN A 499 20.40 -19.39 -3.95
CA GLN A 499 21.21 -18.84 -5.05
C GLN A 499 22.11 -17.71 -4.57
N THR A 500 21.61 -16.86 -3.66
CA THR A 500 22.37 -15.75 -3.07
C THR A 500 23.45 -16.25 -2.12
N HIS A 501 23.15 -17.25 -1.28
CA HIS A 501 24.14 -17.88 -0.39
C HIS A 501 25.17 -18.73 -1.14
N PHE A 502 24.79 -19.40 -2.22
CA PHE A 502 25.70 -20.17 -3.08
C PHE A 502 26.68 -19.25 -3.81
N ASN A 503 26.22 -18.08 -4.28
CA ASN A 503 27.10 -17.05 -4.83
C ASN A 503 28.05 -16.48 -3.76
N HIS A 504 27.58 -16.29 -2.53
CA HIS A 504 28.42 -15.85 -1.41
C HIS A 504 29.50 -16.89 -1.04
N TYR A 505 29.13 -18.18 -1.00
CA TYR A 505 30.07 -19.29 -0.78
C TYR A 505 31.08 -19.43 -1.92
N ARG A 506 30.65 -19.22 -3.18
CA ARG A 506 31.54 -19.23 -4.35
C ARG A 506 32.54 -18.07 -4.31
N SER A 507 32.12 -16.89 -3.86
CA SER A 507 33.03 -15.76 -3.63
C SER A 507 34.01 -16.01 -2.47
N MET A 508 33.57 -16.63 -1.37
CA MET A 508 34.48 -17.06 -0.30
C MET A 508 35.49 -18.12 -0.76
N LEU A 509 35.06 -19.12 -1.53
CA LEU A 509 35.95 -20.14 -2.09
C LEU A 509 36.97 -19.54 -3.08
N GLN A 510 36.57 -18.54 -3.88
CA GLN A 510 37.51 -17.81 -4.75
C GLN A 510 38.51 -16.96 -3.95
N ILE A 511 38.11 -16.40 -2.81
CA ILE A 511 39.03 -15.69 -1.90
C ILE A 511 40.01 -16.67 -1.25
N MET A 512 39.56 -17.86 -0.85
CA MET A 512 40.43 -18.91 -0.27
C MET A 512 41.35 -19.57 -1.30
N GLN A 513 41.02 -19.52 -2.59
CA GLN A 513 41.86 -19.99 -3.69
C GLN A 513 42.82 -18.92 -4.25
N SER A 514 42.81 -17.71 -3.67
CA SER A 514 43.79 -16.67 -4.00
C SER A 514 45.19 -17.09 -3.56
N PRO A 515 46.22 -16.97 -4.41
CA PRO A 515 47.63 -17.26 -4.06
C PRO A 515 48.19 -16.39 -2.91
N GLN A 516 47.42 -15.40 -2.43
CA GLN A 516 47.81 -14.51 -1.34
C GLN A 516 47.47 -15.06 0.06
N PHE A 517 46.74 -16.17 0.17
CA PHE A 517 46.34 -16.76 1.47
C PHE A 517 47.13 -18.00 1.90
N SER A 518 48.09 -18.46 1.09
CA SER A 518 48.84 -19.71 1.30
C SER A 518 50.08 -19.60 2.20
N SER A 519 50.32 -18.47 2.88
CA SER A 519 51.53 -18.23 3.69
C SER A 519 51.30 -18.03 5.19
N LEU A 520 50.08 -18.22 5.71
CA LEU A 520 49.76 -18.03 7.12
C LEU A 520 48.93 -19.18 7.66
N LEU A 521 49.55 -20.36 7.87
CA LEU A 521 49.13 -21.34 8.89
C LEU A 521 50.10 -22.53 8.90
N VAL A 522 51.11 -22.45 9.76
CA VAL A 522 51.89 -23.60 10.24
C VAL A 522 51.68 -23.68 11.76
N LEU A 523 50.82 -24.64 12.15
CA LEU A 523 50.83 -25.63 13.27
C LEU A 523 51.75 -25.42 14.52
N PRO A 524 51.55 -26.13 15.67
CA PRO A 524 50.73 -27.34 15.88
C PRO A 524 49.87 -27.43 17.18
N LEU A 525 48.98 -28.42 17.16
CA LEU A 525 48.36 -29.11 18.31
C LEU A 525 49.30 -30.18 18.88
N ALA A 526 49.45 -30.27 20.21
CA ALA A 526 49.61 -31.53 20.98
C ALA A 526 49.58 -31.34 22.52
N THR A 527 48.51 -31.88 23.13
CA THR A 527 48.43 -32.74 24.34
C THR A 527 49.03 -32.38 25.73
N CYS A 528 48.13 -32.55 26.73
CA CYS A 528 48.29 -33.18 28.08
C CYS A 528 48.56 -32.33 29.35
N PHE A 529 47.63 -32.49 30.30
CA PHE A 529 47.69 -32.45 31.78
C PHE A 529 48.93 -31.87 32.49
N SER A 530 48.71 -30.92 33.41
CA SER A 530 48.82 -31.08 34.88
C SER A 530 48.99 -29.73 35.61
N ASP A 531 48.62 -29.76 36.88
CA ASP A 531 48.56 -28.69 37.86
C ASP A 531 49.83 -27.84 38.03
N HIS A 532 49.64 -26.53 38.28
CA HIS A 532 50.04 -25.82 39.50
C HIS A 532 50.11 -24.30 39.26
N SER A 533 49.36 -23.54 40.06
CA SER A 533 49.76 -22.18 40.47
C SER A 533 50.94 -22.27 41.46
N PRO A 534 51.60 -21.18 41.95
CA PRO A 534 51.28 -19.76 41.82
C PRO A 534 52.54 -18.82 41.70
N LEU A 535 52.30 -17.50 41.87
CA LEU A 535 53.25 -16.43 42.25
C LEU A 535 54.15 -15.89 41.12
N THR A 536 54.56 -14.62 41.01
CA THR A 536 54.28 -13.27 41.58
C THR A 536 55.21 -12.31 40.81
N SER A 537 54.84 -11.02 40.72
CA SER A 537 55.72 -9.82 40.68
C SER A 537 56.79 -9.72 39.58
N SER A 538 57.16 -8.61 38.97
CA SER A 538 56.93 -7.17 39.13
C SER A 538 57.86 -6.51 38.10
N ASP A 539 57.56 -5.25 37.78
CA ASP A 539 58.49 -4.20 37.34
C ASP A 539 59.33 -4.42 36.05
N LEU A 540 59.18 -3.51 35.08
CA LEU A 540 59.99 -2.28 35.09
C LEU A 540 59.59 -1.34 33.94
N HIS A 541 59.41 -0.07 34.31
CA HIS A 541 59.51 1.10 33.44
C HIS A 541 60.87 1.15 32.71
N THR A 542 60.93 1.76 31.52
CA THR A 542 61.67 3.04 31.27
C THR A 542 61.87 3.37 29.77
N LYS A 543 61.40 4.58 29.39
CA LYS A 543 61.87 5.62 28.44
C LYS A 543 62.54 5.22 27.10
N LEU A 544 61.98 5.60 25.95
CA LEU A 544 62.14 6.89 25.23
C LEU A 544 63.57 7.21 24.76
N HIS A 545 63.79 7.19 23.43
CA HIS A 545 64.63 8.19 22.75
C HIS A 545 64.15 8.48 21.32
N PHE A 546 64.20 9.77 21.01
CA PHE A 546 63.81 10.50 19.81
C PHE A 546 64.58 10.11 18.53
N HIS A 547 63.92 10.18 17.38
CA HIS A 547 64.48 10.93 16.25
C HIS A 547 63.41 11.71 15.46
N ARG A 548 63.76 12.96 15.21
CA ARG A 548 62.98 14.09 14.71
C ARG A 548 63.15 14.19 13.19
N ARG A 549 62.07 14.29 12.41
CA ARG A 549 61.99 15.18 11.23
C ARG A 549 60.52 15.45 10.88
N ARG A 550 60.18 16.74 10.96
CA ARG A 550 58.90 17.38 10.59
C ARG A 550 58.84 17.56 9.06
N SER A 551 57.66 17.35 8.48
CA SER A 551 56.94 18.37 7.68
C SER A 551 55.52 17.87 7.35
N ASP A 552 54.55 18.33 8.15
CA ASP A 552 53.22 18.88 7.80
C ASP A 552 52.93 19.04 6.29
N ARG A 553 51.74 18.81 5.71
CA ARG A 553 50.34 18.99 6.17
C ARG A 553 49.40 18.45 5.09
N ARG A 554 48.30 17.76 5.43
CA ARG A 554 46.91 18.01 4.97
C ARG A 554 45.92 16.91 5.42
N LEU A 555 44.71 17.39 5.75
CA LEU A 555 43.39 16.73 5.80
C LEU A 555 42.98 15.96 7.08
N VAL A 556 42.03 16.55 7.80
CA VAL A 556 41.01 15.90 8.66
C VAL A 556 39.79 16.83 8.65
N HIS A 557 38.56 16.39 8.47
CA HIS A 557 38.01 15.24 7.76
C HIS A 557 36.57 15.62 7.40
#